data_AF-A0A956HLT4-F1
#
_entry.id   AF-A0A956HLT4-F1
#
_cell.length_a   1.000
_cell.length_b   1.000
_cell.length_c   1.000
_cell.angle_alpha   90.00
_cell.angle_beta   90.00
_cell.angle_gamma   90.00
#
_symmetry.space_group_name_H-M   'P 1'
#
loop_
_entity.id
_entity.type
_entity.pdbx_description
1 polymer ?
#
loop_
_entity_poly.entity_id
_entity_poly.type
_entity_poly.pdbx_seq_one_letter_code
_entity_poly.pdbx_strand_id
1 'polypeptide(L)'
;MARRIDALERRTKLAAALRTTAARLRSGAPYQWGHYGQCNCGHLAQTLTQLAPAQIHRLALQRDGDWREQAREHCEDTGLRLDLVIGRMLAAGLQLEDIVHLEALSDPAVLARLPGGRRDLVQNRRDDVILYLETWAALVDEAVARAAAVA
;
A
#
# COMPACT_ATOMS: atom_id res chain seq x y z
N MET A 1 -5.50 -4.60 26.44
CA MET A 1 -5.62 -3.15 26.26
C MET A 1 -4.46 -2.57 25.42
N ALA A 2 -3.21 -2.60 25.89
CA ALA A 2 -2.04 -2.06 25.16
C ALA A 2 -1.90 -2.57 23.71
N ARG A 3 -1.88 -3.90 23.49
CA ARG A 3 -1.80 -4.49 22.14
C ARG A 3 -2.91 -4.03 21.17
N ARG A 4 -4.09 -3.68 21.70
CA ARG A 4 -5.22 -3.17 20.89
C ARG A 4 -5.02 -1.71 20.53
N ILE A 5 -4.51 -0.89 21.45
CA ILE A 5 -4.17 0.51 21.21
C ILE A 5 -3.11 0.60 20.11
N ASP A 6 -2.03 -0.19 20.21
CA ASP A 6 -0.97 -0.22 19.20
C ASP A 6 -1.49 -0.63 17.81
N ALA A 7 -2.42 -1.59 17.76
CA ALA A 7 -3.03 -2.03 16.50
C ALA A 7 -3.91 -0.95 15.86
N LEU A 8 -4.68 -0.22 16.66
CA LEU A 8 -5.48 0.91 16.18
C LEU A 8 -4.58 2.04 15.67
N GLU A 9 -3.50 2.35 16.39
CA GLU A 9 -2.55 3.38 15.99
C GLU A 9 -1.88 3.05 14.65
N ARG A 10 -1.43 1.79 14.45
CA ARG A 10 -0.88 1.34 13.16
C ARG A 10 -1.89 1.51 12.03
N ARG A 11 -3.16 1.13 12.26
CA ARG A 11 -4.21 1.27 11.25
C ARG A 11 -4.54 2.73 10.93
N THR A 12 -4.54 3.62 11.91
CA THR A 12 -4.69 5.06 11.68
C THR A 12 -3.54 5.61 10.87
N LYS A 13 -2.29 5.19 11.15
CA LYS A 13 -1.11 5.57 10.36
C LYS A 13 -1.21 5.06 8.93
N LEU A 14 -1.67 3.83 8.71
CA LEU A 14 -1.92 3.28 7.37
C LEU A 14 -2.95 4.13 6.60
N ALA A 15 -4.10 4.44 7.19
CA ALA A 15 -5.12 5.27 6.54
C ALA A 15 -4.56 6.66 6.15
N ALA A 16 -3.77 7.28 7.03
CA ALA A 16 -3.10 8.54 6.73
C ALA A 16 -2.10 8.40 5.57
N ALA A 17 -1.28 7.34 5.56
CA ALA A 17 -0.30 7.10 4.50
C ALA A 17 -0.98 6.86 3.13
N LEU A 18 -2.11 6.14 3.11
CA LEU A 18 -2.91 5.95 1.89
C LEU A 18 -3.40 7.29 1.33
N ARG A 19 -3.99 8.15 2.18
CA ARG A 19 -4.45 9.50 1.79
C ARG A 19 -3.30 10.39 1.31
N THR A 20 -2.18 10.40 2.03
CA THR A 20 -0.99 11.15 1.62
C THR A 20 -0.47 10.68 0.26
N THR A 21 -0.44 9.36 0.03
CA THR A 21 0.00 8.79 -1.25
C THR A 21 -0.93 9.18 -2.39
N ALA A 22 -2.25 9.08 -2.19
CA ALA A 22 -3.25 9.52 -3.17
C ALA A 22 -3.12 11.02 -3.49
N ALA A 23 -2.94 11.86 -2.48
CA ALA A 23 -2.73 13.30 -2.65
C ALA A 23 -1.47 13.60 -3.47
N ARG A 24 -0.34 12.94 -3.19
CA ARG A 24 0.91 13.09 -3.96
C ARG A 24 0.72 12.74 -5.43
N LEU A 25 0.05 11.62 -5.71
CA LEU A 25 -0.27 11.21 -7.08
C LEU A 25 -1.17 12.23 -7.79
N ARG A 26 -2.20 12.73 -7.11
CA ARG A 26 -3.10 13.78 -7.63
C ARG A 26 -2.36 15.07 -7.95
N SER A 27 -1.37 15.44 -7.13
CA SER A 27 -0.51 16.61 -7.34
C SER A 27 0.53 16.42 -8.45
N GLY A 28 0.51 15.30 -9.19
CA GLY A 28 1.36 15.11 -10.36
C GLY A 28 2.67 14.38 -10.11
N ALA A 29 2.78 13.61 -9.02
CA ALA A 29 3.94 12.75 -8.82
C ALA A 29 4.14 11.81 -10.03
N PRO A 30 5.39 11.60 -10.51
CA PRO A 30 5.65 10.69 -11.62
C PRO A 30 5.14 9.29 -11.33
N TYR A 31 4.41 8.73 -12.28
CA TYR A 31 3.81 7.41 -12.18
C TYR A 31 4.22 6.57 -13.39
N GLN A 32 4.79 5.39 -13.13
CA GLN A 32 5.28 4.51 -14.17
C GLN A 32 5.14 3.05 -13.73
N TRP A 33 4.33 2.29 -14.46
CA TRP A 33 4.29 0.85 -14.31
C TRP A 33 5.63 0.21 -14.72
N GLY A 34 6.05 -0.85 -14.00
CA GLY A 34 7.34 -1.50 -14.19
C GLY A 34 8.53 -0.80 -13.51
N HIS A 35 8.40 0.47 -13.10
CA HIS A 35 9.37 1.08 -12.20
C HIS A 35 8.93 0.84 -10.75
N TYR A 36 9.63 -0.07 -10.06
CA TYR A 36 9.30 -0.49 -8.67
C TYR A 36 9.05 0.65 -7.68
N GLY A 37 9.75 1.78 -7.83
CA GLY A 37 9.54 2.94 -6.98
C GLY A 37 8.40 3.86 -7.41
N GLN A 38 7.81 3.72 -8.60
CA GLN A 38 6.83 4.66 -9.19
C GLN A 38 5.51 4.00 -9.63
N CYS A 39 5.33 2.72 -9.32
CA CYS A 39 4.08 1.97 -9.47
C CYS A 39 3.22 2.05 -8.19
N ASN A 40 2.11 1.30 -8.14
CA ASN A 40 1.15 1.26 -7.03
C ASN A 40 1.81 1.10 -5.66
N CYS A 41 2.47 -0.04 -5.44
CA CYS A 41 3.12 -0.34 -4.17
C CYS A 41 4.32 0.58 -3.94
N GLY A 42 5.05 0.92 -5.00
CA GLY A 42 6.19 1.83 -4.94
C GLY A 42 5.85 3.19 -4.35
N HIS A 43 4.72 3.78 -4.74
CA HIS A 43 4.28 5.06 -4.20
C HIS A 43 3.90 5.00 -2.73
N LEU A 44 3.20 3.94 -2.29
CA LEU A 44 2.91 3.75 -0.88
C LEU A 44 4.19 3.49 -0.07
N ALA A 45 5.10 2.69 -0.60
CA ALA A 45 6.40 2.41 0.00
C ALA A 45 7.22 3.71 0.18
N GLN A 46 7.23 4.61 -0.81
CA GLN A 46 7.85 5.94 -0.65
C GLN A 46 7.25 6.70 0.53
N THR A 47 5.92 6.75 0.64
CA THR A 47 5.24 7.48 1.73
C THR A 47 5.55 6.88 3.10
N LEU A 48 5.58 5.55 3.22
CA LEU A 48 5.81 4.86 4.49
C LEU A 48 7.28 4.87 4.92
N THR A 49 8.21 4.79 3.97
CA THR A 49 9.65 4.63 4.26
C THR A 49 10.45 5.91 4.07
N GLN A 50 9.88 6.91 3.41
CA GLN A 50 10.55 8.15 2.98
C GLN A 50 11.76 7.91 2.05
N LEU A 51 11.87 6.71 1.47
CA LEU A 51 12.89 6.40 0.47
C LEU A 51 12.53 7.02 -0.88
N ALA A 52 13.55 7.47 -1.61
CA ALA A 52 13.37 7.97 -2.96
C ALA A 52 12.97 6.82 -3.93
N PRO A 53 12.19 7.12 -5.00
CA PRO A 53 11.77 6.11 -5.97
C PRO A 53 12.95 5.31 -6.56
N ALA A 54 14.04 5.99 -6.88
CA ALA A 54 15.25 5.36 -7.45
C ALA A 54 15.95 4.42 -6.45
N GLN A 55 15.87 4.72 -5.15
CA GLN A 55 16.40 3.83 -4.12
C GLN A 55 15.55 2.56 -4.04
N ILE A 56 14.22 2.69 -3.92
CA ILE A 56 13.29 1.54 -3.90
C ILE A 56 13.49 0.67 -5.13
N HIS A 57 13.58 1.28 -6.32
CA HIS A 57 13.79 0.54 -7.55
C HIS A 57 15.11 -0.25 -7.54
N ARG A 58 16.22 0.38 -7.12
CA ARG A 58 17.51 -0.32 -7.01
C ARG A 58 17.48 -1.48 -6.02
N LEU A 59 16.75 -1.35 -4.91
CA LEU A 59 16.61 -2.44 -3.93
C LEU A 59 15.82 -3.60 -4.50
N ALA A 60 14.83 -3.33 -5.34
CA ALA A 60 13.99 -4.34 -5.97
C ALA A 60 14.69 -5.14 -7.07
N LEU A 61 15.62 -4.52 -7.82
CA LEU A 61 16.37 -5.19 -8.90
C LEU A 61 17.29 -6.33 -8.45
N GLN A 62 17.32 -6.67 -7.15
CA GLN A 62 18.06 -7.83 -6.64
C GLN A 62 17.37 -9.16 -6.96
N ARG A 63 16.06 -9.13 -7.25
CA ARG A 63 15.27 -10.31 -7.61
C ARG A 63 14.25 -9.90 -8.67
N ASP A 64 14.00 -10.79 -9.62
CA ASP A 64 13.00 -10.57 -10.68
C ASP A 64 11.57 -10.53 -10.11
N GLY A 65 10.62 -10.15 -10.97
CA GLY A 65 9.20 -10.15 -10.66
C GLY A 65 8.61 -8.76 -10.45
N ASP A 66 7.49 -8.72 -9.73
CA ASP A 66 6.83 -7.49 -9.28
C ASP A 66 6.52 -7.56 -7.78
N TRP A 67 5.81 -6.57 -7.25
CA TRP A 67 5.47 -6.56 -5.82
C TRP A 67 4.65 -7.76 -5.34
N ARG A 68 3.87 -8.43 -6.20
CA ARG A 68 3.10 -9.63 -5.83
C ARG A 68 4.04 -10.80 -5.59
N GLU A 69 4.97 -11.02 -6.49
CA GLU A 69 5.98 -12.08 -6.37
C GLU A 69 6.87 -11.81 -5.16
N GLN A 70 7.32 -10.56 -5.01
CA GLN A 70 8.17 -10.16 -3.90
C GLN A 70 7.49 -10.33 -2.54
N ALA A 71 6.18 -10.02 -2.45
CA ALA A 71 5.40 -10.22 -1.23
C ALA A 71 5.15 -11.71 -0.91
N ARG A 72 4.85 -12.54 -1.92
CA ARG A 72 4.61 -13.98 -1.72
C ARG A 72 5.85 -14.73 -1.28
N GLU A 73 7.00 -14.31 -1.77
CA GLU A 73 8.30 -14.89 -1.44
C GLU A 73 9.03 -14.13 -0.32
N HIS A 74 8.33 -13.24 0.40
CA HIS A 74 8.91 -12.49 1.50
C HIS A 74 9.27 -13.43 2.65
N CYS A 75 10.51 -13.34 3.12
CA CYS A 75 10.97 -14.02 4.32
C CYS A 75 11.93 -13.09 5.08
N GLU A 76 11.68 -12.88 6.37
CA GLU A 76 12.41 -11.91 7.20
C GLU A 76 13.90 -12.28 7.38
N ASP A 77 14.27 -13.55 7.18
CA ASP A 77 15.61 -14.09 7.43
C ASP A 77 16.53 -14.13 6.20
N THR A 78 16.03 -13.78 5.00
CA THR A 78 16.81 -13.91 3.74
C THR A 78 17.93 -12.87 3.61
N GLY A 79 17.82 -11.75 4.31
CA GLY A 79 18.73 -10.61 4.21
C GLY A 79 18.63 -9.80 2.91
N LEU A 80 17.59 -10.01 2.08
CA LEU A 80 17.40 -9.24 0.85
C LEU A 80 16.99 -7.79 1.14
N ARG A 81 17.41 -6.85 0.28
CA ARG A 81 17.25 -5.43 0.57
C ARG A 81 15.83 -4.91 0.33
N LEU A 82 15.05 -5.51 -0.57
CA LEU A 82 13.63 -5.15 -0.73
C LEU A 82 12.78 -5.68 0.44
N ASP A 83 13.18 -6.79 1.08
CA ASP A 83 12.50 -7.30 2.27
C ASP A 83 12.55 -6.29 3.42
N LEU A 84 13.57 -5.44 3.50
CA LEU A 84 13.60 -4.31 4.44
C LEU A 84 12.56 -3.22 4.14
N VAL A 85 12.15 -3.07 2.88
CA VAL A 85 11.07 -2.15 2.49
C VAL A 85 9.73 -2.79 2.84
N ILE A 86 9.53 -4.06 2.46
CA ILE A 86 8.32 -4.83 2.79
C ILE A 86 8.11 -4.88 4.31
N GLY A 87 9.14 -5.22 5.09
CA GLY A 87 9.07 -5.25 6.55
C GLY A 87 8.67 -3.90 7.17
N ARG A 88 9.09 -2.77 6.60
CA ARG A 88 8.62 -1.44 7.04
C ARG A 88 7.16 -1.19 6.69
N MET A 89 6.69 -1.68 5.55
CA MET A 89 5.28 -1.62 5.17
C MET A 89 4.43 -2.48 6.13
N LEU A 90 4.89 -3.69 6.45
CA LEU A 90 4.23 -4.56 7.43
C LEU A 90 4.20 -3.94 8.83
N ALA A 91 5.32 -3.35 9.28
CA ALA A 91 5.38 -2.64 10.55
C ALA A 91 4.44 -1.42 10.60
N ALA A 92 4.14 -0.81 9.45
CA ALA A 92 3.15 0.26 9.34
C ALA A 92 1.69 -0.24 9.36
N GLY A 93 1.47 -1.56 9.38
CA GLY A 93 0.16 -2.18 9.53
C GLY A 93 -0.39 -2.86 8.27
N LEU A 94 0.38 -2.93 7.18
CA LEU A 94 0.00 -3.77 6.03
C LEU A 94 0.17 -5.24 6.36
N GLN A 95 -0.58 -6.09 5.68
CA GLN A 95 -0.33 -7.51 5.52
C GLN A 95 0.31 -7.78 4.14
N LEU A 96 0.90 -8.97 3.94
CA LEU A 96 1.46 -9.34 2.64
C LEU A 96 0.39 -9.36 1.53
N GLU A 97 -0.80 -9.88 1.82
CA GLU A 97 -1.96 -9.81 0.92
C GLU A 97 -2.31 -8.38 0.50
N ASP A 98 -2.18 -7.39 1.39
CA ASP A 98 -2.45 -5.99 1.04
C ASP A 98 -1.50 -5.49 -0.05
N ILE A 99 -0.23 -5.92 -0.03
CA ILE A 99 0.77 -5.58 -1.05
C ILE A 99 0.39 -6.24 -2.38
N VAL A 100 0.00 -7.52 -2.35
CA VAL A 100 -0.46 -8.24 -3.55
C VAL A 100 -1.69 -7.56 -4.16
N HIS A 101 -2.67 -7.21 -3.33
CA HIS A 101 -3.88 -6.54 -3.77
C HIS A 101 -3.64 -5.12 -4.26
N LEU A 102 -2.75 -4.36 -3.61
CA LEU A 102 -2.39 -3.01 -4.03
C LEU A 102 -1.69 -3.03 -5.39
N GLU A 103 -0.77 -3.98 -5.61
CA GLU A 103 -0.15 -4.11 -6.92
C GLU A 103 -1.21 -4.38 -7.99
N ALA A 104 -2.17 -5.26 -7.70
CA ALA A 104 -3.18 -5.62 -8.67
C ALA A 104 -4.42 -4.70 -8.74
N LEU A 105 -4.58 -3.74 -7.81
CA LEU A 105 -5.81 -2.99 -7.55
C LEU A 105 -7.03 -3.90 -7.36
N SER A 106 -6.92 -4.93 -6.51
CA SER A 106 -7.82 -6.09 -6.53
C SER A 106 -8.47 -6.49 -5.21
N ASP A 107 -8.27 -5.74 -4.11
CA ASP A 107 -8.92 -6.09 -2.84
C ASP A 107 -10.45 -6.08 -3.00
N PRO A 108 -11.16 -7.20 -2.75
CA PRO A 108 -12.59 -7.29 -2.95
C PRO A 108 -13.41 -6.30 -2.11
N ALA A 109 -12.97 -6.00 -0.88
CA ALA A 109 -13.64 -5.04 -0.01
C ALA A 109 -13.49 -3.62 -0.55
N VAL A 110 -12.30 -3.26 -1.06
CA VAL A 110 -12.08 -1.97 -1.73
C VAL A 110 -12.91 -1.86 -3.00
N LEU A 111 -12.87 -2.88 -3.87
CA LEU A 111 -13.63 -2.89 -5.11
C LEU A 111 -15.14 -2.78 -4.87
N ALA A 112 -15.67 -3.46 -3.86
CA ALA A 112 -17.09 -3.38 -3.49
C ALA A 112 -17.55 -1.98 -3.09
N ARG A 113 -16.64 -1.12 -2.62
CA ARG A 113 -16.92 0.26 -2.20
C ARG A 113 -16.74 1.30 -3.29
N LEU A 114 -16.20 0.93 -4.45
CA LEU A 114 -15.99 1.88 -5.54
C LEU A 114 -17.31 2.51 -5.99
N PRO A 115 -17.34 3.84 -6.23
CA PRO A 115 -18.54 4.57 -6.61
C PRO A 115 -19.05 4.14 -8.00
N GLY A 116 -20.35 4.29 -8.23
CA GLY A 116 -20.97 4.05 -9.54
C GLY A 116 -20.95 2.59 -10.01
N GLY A 117 -20.72 1.63 -9.10
CA GLY A 117 -20.71 0.20 -9.44
C GLY A 117 -19.49 -0.25 -10.25
N ARG A 118 -18.50 0.63 -10.46
CA ARG A 118 -17.26 0.30 -11.17
C ARG A 118 -16.47 -0.76 -10.40
N ARG A 119 -16.04 -1.84 -11.06
CA ARG A 119 -15.21 -2.89 -10.43
C ARG A 119 -13.90 -3.15 -11.16
N ASP A 120 -13.76 -2.64 -12.39
CA ASP A 120 -12.56 -2.83 -13.20
C ASP A 120 -11.64 -1.60 -13.11
N LEU A 121 -10.53 -1.77 -12.40
CA LEU A 121 -9.45 -0.80 -12.30
C LEU A 121 -8.28 -1.25 -13.16
N VAL A 122 -7.59 -0.30 -13.79
CA VAL A 122 -6.43 -0.58 -14.63
C VAL A 122 -5.16 -0.19 -13.87
N GLN A 123 -4.28 -1.16 -13.66
CA GLN A 123 -3.04 -0.99 -12.87
C GLN A 123 -2.14 0.14 -13.37
N ASN A 124 -2.06 0.37 -14.69
CA ASN A 124 -1.25 1.46 -15.26
C ASN A 124 -2.03 2.78 -15.45
N ARG A 125 -3.14 3.00 -14.74
CA ARG A 125 -3.88 4.26 -14.76
C ARG A 125 -3.81 4.93 -13.40
N ARG A 126 -3.00 5.99 -13.30
CA ARG A 126 -2.81 6.78 -12.07
C ARG A 126 -4.12 7.11 -11.35
N ASP A 127 -5.14 7.53 -12.10
CA ASP A 127 -6.43 7.92 -11.51
C ASP A 127 -7.16 6.75 -10.86
N ASP A 128 -6.98 5.53 -11.38
CA ASP A 128 -7.53 4.30 -10.79
C ASP A 128 -6.81 3.95 -9.49
N VAL A 129 -5.50 4.16 -9.43
CA VAL A 129 -4.69 4.00 -8.22
C VAL A 129 -5.12 4.99 -7.14
N ILE A 130 -5.31 6.26 -7.50
CA ILE A 130 -5.80 7.31 -6.60
C ILE A 130 -7.16 6.91 -6.04
N LEU A 131 -8.10 6.51 -6.91
CA LEU A 131 -9.44 6.10 -6.49
C LEU A 131 -9.40 4.89 -5.54
N TYR A 132 -8.56 3.90 -5.85
CA TYR A 132 -8.37 2.72 -5.02
C TYR A 132 -7.82 3.07 -3.62
N LEU A 133 -6.76 3.89 -3.57
CA LEU A 133 -6.12 4.30 -2.31
C LEU A 133 -7.07 5.12 -1.41
N GLU A 134 -7.84 6.03 -1.98
CA GLU A 134 -8.82 6.82 -1.23
C GLU A 134 -9.98 5.96 -0.71
N THR A 135 -10.47 5.03 -1.54
CA THR A 135 -11.52 4.09 -1.15
C THR A 135 -11.03 3.16 -0.02
N TRP A 136 -9.81 2.66 -0.14
CA TRP A 136 -9.18 1.83 0.89
C TRP A 136 -8.96 2.60 2.19
N ALA A 137 -8.47 3.85 2.12
CA ALA A 137 -8.32 4.69 3.30
C ALA A 137 -9.64 4.89 4.06
N ALA A 138 -10.73 5.17 3.34
CA ALA A 138 -12.06 5.32 3.94
C ALA A 138 -12.52 4.04 4.66
N LEU A 139 -12.29 2.87 4.06
CA LEU A 139 -12.59 1.58 4.68
C LEU A 139 -11.81 1.37 5.98
N VAL A 140 -10.51 1.72 5.97
CA VAL A 140 -9.67 1.61 7.16
C VAL A 140 -10.14 2.59 8.24
N ASP A 141 -10.44 3.85 7.90
CA ASP A 141 -10.92 4.86 8.84
C ASP A 141 -12.24 4.41 9.51
N GLU A 142 -13.21 3.91 8.73
CA GLU A 142 -14.46 3.37 9.29
C GLU A 142 -14.24 2.19 10.23
N ALA A 143 -13.37 1.26 9.86
CA ALA A 143 -13.10 0.10 10.70
C ALA A 143 -12.31 0.49 11.97
N VAL A 144 -11.52 1.57 11.95
CA VAL A 144 -10.90 2.14 13.16
C VAL A 144 -11.99 2.76 14.04
N ALA A 145 -12.87 3.58 13.47
CA ALA A 145 -13.98 4.21 14.21
C ALA A 145 -14.89 3.17 14.87
N ARG A 146 -15.28 2.11 14.15
CA ARG A 146 -16.07 1.00 14.71
C ARG A 146 -15.33 0.30 15.86
N ALA A 147 -14.04 0.03 15.70
CA ALA A 147 -13.26 -0.64 16.75
C ALA A 147 -13.02 0.25 17.98
N ALA A 148 -12.95 1.58 17.82
CA ALA A 148 -12.87 2.54 18.91
C ALA A 148 -14.21 2.70 19.66
N ALA A 149 -15.34 2.63 18.97
CA ALA A 149 -16.68 2.75 19.58
C ALA A 149 -17.09 1.53 20.44
N VAL A 150 -16.43 0.38 20.22
CA VAL A 150 -16.67 -0.88 20.96
C VAL A 150 -15.59 -1.10 22.04
N ALA A 151 -14.70 -0.13 22.26
CA ALA A 151 -13.63 -0.16 23.27
C ALA A 151 -14.04 0.64 24.50
#